data_AF-A0A9N8YY24-F1
#
_entry.id   AF-A0A9N8YY24-F1
#
_cell.length_a   1.000
_cell.length_b   1.000
_cell.length_c   1.000
_cell.angle_alpha   90.00
_cell.angle_beta   90.00
_cell.angle_gamma   90.00
#
_symmetry.space_group_name_H-M   'P 1'
#
loop_
_entity.id
_entity.type
_entity.pdbx_description
1 polymer ?
#
loop_
_entity_poly.entity_id
_entity_poly.type
_entity_poly.pdbx_seq_one_letter_code
_entity_poly.pdbx_strand_id
1 'polypeptide(L)'
;MNFINVEVTEEGLAVTYSDGSPDNYPDVTTVLDTSGTKSHYRTVGENESKFELYLTKLGDCLGKALVKNDIIVPKAVLTGLPKGYKLFENIKEYPQKLNKPARKDTYLFGNGSKYRSPAEFEDHLLWLASDKEIPCLCKYCHKDGQKASPSSSGSLKSPKSPKTENFFSSTKKWSSAQKGKSKALINVKEESLLPKIDNKSRREDIVWASVQYVLNPAQRNSLLNEKGGDQIKYWPAIVRERSRAMHDLGNSTSIDSPDAMVFYTLQLLMLAGTKRVQQYAILPWLAYNTNDLIQSIENSLHNDNSAHLFKSSARGEFVGKWFRAIEQASEISSTYTPILEYKYCLPNGYLKYIELANERRLLQQMESYPHYRAIFLGTELLKEDDYVRLVRPSRESHERLPIFKINTIFMNSQNKIQMSGDMFPRGPSKGDGDSFMLKKLNKDKFEYTVDLSEVSGRFYQLYTSINQSMSCTIPVSFANRMSIISETTKLNEADASNQTPRKQMAKRSKPLPPLPSKKVKVEETSVTTGDFVSPQNNDSAKALTPIINVMENVSQETEIGNPNGNGISTSIKTTSNSIIVSPSLPFLNENEEEMSEAECV
;
A
#
# COMPACT_ATOMS: atom_id res chain seq x y z
N MET A 1 -8.26 -4.77 28.24
CA MET A 1 -7.53 -5.55 29.25
C MET A 1 -7.08 -4.55 30.29
N ASN A 2 -7.30 -4.78 31.58
CA ASN A 2 -6.72 -3.94 32.61
C ASN A 2 -5.28 -4.39 32.90
N PHE A 3 -4.30 -3.49 32.87
CA PHE A 3 -2.88 -3.85 32.98
C PHE A 3 -2.38 -3.64 34.42
N ILE A 4 -2.57 -4.66 35.26
CA ILE A 4 -2.21 -4.63 36.70
C ILE A 4 -0.85 -5.26 37.01
N ASN A 5 -0.25 -6.00 36.07
CA ASN A 5 0.99 -6.75 36.28
C ASN A 5 2.17 -6.10 35.53
N VAL A 6 2.23 -4.76 35.50
CA VAL A 6 3.29 -3.99 34.84
C VAL A 6 3.75 -2.85 35.75
N GLU A 7 5.05 -2.71 35.91
CA GLU A 7 5.71 -1.53 36.46
C GLU A 7 6.24 -0.67 35.30
N VAL A 8 5.91 0.62 35.31
CA VAL A 8 6.42 1.60 34.36
C VAL A 8 7.51 2.42 35.04
N THR A 9 8.68 2.50 34.40
CA THR A 9 9.86 3.21 34.92
C THR A 9 10.48 4.08 33.81
N GLU A 10 11.36 5.00 34.20
CA GLU A 10 12.18 5.77 33.24
C GLU A 10 13.09 4.87 32.38
N GLU A 11 13.50 3.71 32.91
CA GLU A 11 14.37 2.76 32.19
C GLU A 11 13.60 1.90 31.18
N GLY A 12 12.29 1.71 31.38
CA GLY A 12 11.42 0.90 30.54
C GLY A 12 10.24 0.28 31.29
N LEU A 13 9.71 -0.80 30.72
CA LEU A 13 8.55 -1.55 31.21
C LEU A 13 8.99 -2.89 31.84
N ALA A 14 8.51 -3.21 33.04
CA ALA A 14 8.76 -4.49 33.69
C ALA A 14 7.44 -5.24 33.92
N VAL A 15 7.32 -6.48 33.42
CA VAL A 15 6.13 -7.32 33.67
C VAL A 15 6.36 -8.13 34.95
N THR A 16 5.55 -7.87 35.97
CA THR A 16 5.74 -8.39 37.33
C THR A 16 5.24 -9.82 37.51
N TYR A 17 4.34 -10.28 36.65
CA TYR A 17 3.85 -11.65 36.62
C TYR A 17 4.50 -12.49 35.51
N SER A 18 4.70 -13.79 35.75
CA SER A 18 5.06 -14.73 34.70
C SER A 18 4.56 -16.15 34.96
N ASP A 19 4.27 -16.89 33.87
CA ASP A 19 4.07 -18.34 33.82
C ASP A 19 5.32 -19.11 33.33
N GLY A 20 6.46 -18.42 33.18
CA GLY A 20 7.72 -19.02 32.72
C GLY A 20 8.41 -19.89 33.77
N SER A 21 8.82 -21.11 33.38
CA SER A 21 9.73 -21.97 34.16
C SER A 21 10.98 -22.36 33.35
N PRO A 22 12.18 -22.34 33.97
CA PRO A 22 13.39 -22.92 33.39
C PRO A 22 13.29 -24.40 33.00
N ASP A 23 12.38 -25.17 33.59
CA ASP A 23 12.15 -26.59 33.26
C ASP A 23 11.66 -26.78 31.81
N ASN A 24 11.12 -25.71 31.20
CA ASN A 24 10.64 -25.69 29.82
C ASN A 24 11.70 -25.25 28.80
N TYR A 25 12.95 -25.05 29.23
CA TYR A 25 14.04 -24.71 28.32
C TYR A 25 14.44 -25.92 27.45
N PRO A 26 14.86 -25.70 26.20
CA PRO A 26 15.36 -26.78 25.36
C PRO A 26 16.67 -27.31 25.91
N ASP A 27 16.90 -28.62 25.74
CA ASP A 27 18.23 -29.18 25.95
C ASP A 27 19.24 -28.53 24.96
N VAL A 28 20.41 -28.19 25.50
CA VAL A 28 21.55 -27.60 24.78
C VAL A 28 22.50 -28.66 24.22
N THR A 29 22.28 -29.95 24.50
CA THR A 29 23.06 -31.03 23.87
C THR A 29 22.97 -31.01 22.34
N THR A 30 24.03 -31.48 21.69
CA THR A 30 24.06 -31.58 20.23
C THR A 30 23.42 -32.88 19.76
N VAL A 31 22.32 -32.77 19.02
CA VAL A 31 21.64 -33.89 18.38
C VAL A 31 22.13 -34.03 16.94
N LEU A 32 22.47 -35.26 16.55
CA LEU A 32 22.74 -35.64 15.16
C LEU A 32 21.48 -36.22 14.54
N ASP A 33 21.08 -35.74 13.36
CA ASP A 33 20.02 -36.38 12.59
C ASP A 33 20.55 -37.51 11.68
N THR A 34 19.63 -38.25 11.06
CA THR A 34 19.95 -39.38 10.16
C THR A 34 20.69 -38.96 8.88
N SER A 35 20.80 -37.66 8.60
CA SER A 35 21.60 -37.08 7.52
C SER A 35 22.93 -36.48 8.00
N GLY A 36 23.30 -36.70 9.27
CA GLY A 36 24.51 -36.14 9.86
C GLY A 36 24.49 -34.62 10.06
N THR A 37 23.31 -33.98 9.95
CA THR A 37 23.13 -32.57 10.32
C THR A 37 23.25 -32.46 11.84
N LYS A 38 24.08 -31.55 12.34
CA LYS A 38 24.16 -31.24 13.78
C LYS A 38 23.14 -30.15 14.11
N SER A 39 22.34 -30.38 15.13
CA SER A 39 21.39 -29.39 15.68
C SER A 39 21.63 -29.26 17.18
N HIS A 40 21.90 -28.05 17.66
CA HIS A 40 22.01 -27.76 19.10
C HIS A 40 21.34 -26.43 19.42
N TYR A 41 20.92 -26.24 20.67
CA TYR A 41 20.51 -24.93 21.16
C TYR A 41 21.66 -24.26 21.92
N ARG A 42 21.86 -22.95 21.70
CA ARG A 42 22.64 -22.10 22.62
C ARG A 42 21.73 -21.03 23.22
N THR A 43 22.00 -20.61 24.45
CA THR A 43 21.37 -19.39 25.00
C THR A 43 21.85 -18.15 24.25
N VAL A 44 20.96 -17.20 24.03
CA VAL A 44 21.30 -15.83 23.60
C VAL A 44 21.66 -15.03 24.85
N GLY A 45 22.82 -14.37 24.85
CA GLY A 45 23.23 -13.48 25.93
C GLY A 45 22.46 -12.16 25.94
N GLU A 46 22.33 -11.54 27.11
CA GLU A 46 21.58 -10.28 27.29
C GLU A 46 22.21 -9.11 26.53
N ASN A 47 23.54 -9.14 26.38
CA ASN A 47 24.34 -8.18 25.60
C ASN A 47 24.37 -8.48 24.08
N GLU A 48 23.61 -9.46 23.59
CA GLU A 48 23.49 -9.70 22.13
C GLU A 48 22.36 -8.85 21.55
N SER A 49 22.58 -8.20 20.41
CA SER A 49 21.59 -7.34 19.75
C SER A 49 20.24 -8.03 19.43
N LYS A 50 20.21 -9.36 19.38
CA LYS A 50 18.98 -10.14 19.29
C LYS A 50 18.12 -10.09 20.55
N PHE A 51 18.73 -10.02 21.73
CA PHE A 51 18.03 -9.86 23.00
C PHE A 51 17.41 -8.47 23.09
N GLU A 52 18.21 -7.42 22.84
CA GLU A 52 17.76 -6.02 22.74
C GLU A 52 16.60 -5.84 21.74
N LEU A 53 16.68 -6.48 20.57
CA LEU A 53 15.62 -6.48 19.55
C LEU A 53 14.30 -7.09 20.06
N TYR A 54 14.37 -8.16 20.85
CA TYR A 54 13.19 -8.76 21.48
C TYR A 54 12.60 -7.82 22.54
N LEU A 55 13.43 -7.28 23.45
CA LEU A 55 12.97 -6.34 24.48
C LEU A 55 12.34 -5.08 23.88
N THR A 56 12.91 -4.57 22.78
CA THR A 56 12.39 -3.39 22.07
C THR A 56 11.04 -3.67 21.41
N LYS A 57 10.91 -4.77 20.65
CA LYS A 57 9.64 -5.10 19.97
C LYS A 57 8.51 -5.44 20.95
N LEU A 58 8.82 -6.21 21.99
CA LEU A 58 7.87 -6.57 23.03
C LEU A 58 7.46 -5.34 23.88
N GLY A 59 8.41 -4.44 24.15
CA GLY A 59 8.15 -3.20 24.86
C GLY A 59 7.33 -2.19 24.06
N ASP A 60 7.53 -2.11 22.74
CA ASP A 60 6.72 -1.29 21.82
C ASP A 60 5.26 -1.78 21.78
N CYS A 61 5.05 -3.10 21.68
CA CYS A 61 3.71 -3.70 21.74
C CYS A 61 3.00 -3.45 23.08
N LEU A 62 3.68 -3.71 24.21
CA LEU A 62 3.12 -3.45 25.53
C LEU A 62 2.89 -1.95 25.78
N GLY A 63 3.83 -1.09 25.36
CA GLY A 63 3.74 0.36 25.49
C GLY A 63 2.53 0.93 24.75
N LYS A 64 2.27 0.50 23.52
CA LYS A 64 1.06 0.86 22.76
C LYS A 64 -0.22 0.44 23.48
N ALA A 65 -0.24 -0.75 24.07
CA ALA A 65 -1.39 -1.24 24.82
C ALA A 65 -1.63 -0.44 26.12
N LEU A 66 -0.57 -0.04 26.83
CA LEU A 66 -0.65 0.82 28.01
C LEU A 66 -1.13 2.24 27.67
N VAL A 67 -0.58 2.86 26.62
CA VAL A 67 -1.01 4.19 26.15
C VAL A 67 -2.49 4.20 25.73
N LYS A 68 -2.99 3.12 25.12
CA LYS A 68 -4.42 2.94 24.80
C LYS A 68 -5.34 2.84 26.04
N ASN A 69 -4.77 2.66 27.23
CA ASN A 69 -5.48 2.66 28.51
C ASN A 69 -5.06 3.87 29.38
N ASP A 70 -4.67 4.98 28.74
CA ASP A 70 -4.30 6.26 29.36
C ASP A 70 -3.10 6.20 30.34
N ILE A 71 -2.27 5.15 30.24
CA ILE A 71 -1.05 5.00 31.05
C ILE A 71 0.12 5.67 30.32
N ILE A 72 0.77 6.62 30.99
CA ILE A 72 1.97 7.31 30.48
C ILE A 72 3.14 6.31 30.44
N VAL A 73 3.78 6.18 29.27
CA VAL A 73 4.95 5.30 29.07
C VAL A 73 6.15 6.16 28.65
N PRO A 74 7.13 6.43 29.55
CA PRO A 74 8.32 7.22 29.21
C PRO A 74 9.19 6.54 28.15
N LYS A 75 9.27 5.20 28.19
CA LYS A 75 10.12 4.41 27.29
C LYS A 75 9.51 3.04 27.01
N ALA A 76 9.07 2.82 25.77
CA ALA A 76 8.43 1.58 25.32
C ALA A 76 9.44 0.47 24.99
N VAL A 77 10.22 0.04 25.97
CA VAL A 77 11.19 -1.07 25.88
C VAL A 77 11.06 -1.91 27.15
N LEU A 78 11.06 -3.24 27.06
CA LEU A 78 11.09 -4.08 28.26
C LEU A 78 12.45 -3.95 28.97
N THR A 79 12.47 -3.82 30.30
CA THR A 79 13.72 -3.85 31.09
C THR A 79 14.33 -5.27 31.14
N GLY A 80 13.51 -6.30 30.94
CA GLY A 80 13.92 -7.69 30.82
C GLY A 80 12.76 -8.57 30.31
N LEU A 81 13.07 -9.82 29.96
CA LEU A 81 12.02 -10.80 29.66
C LEU A 81 11.24 -11.16 30.95
N PRO A 82 9.94 -11.50 30.86
CA PRO A 82 9.18 -11.97 32.03
C PRO A 82 9.89 -13.14 32.73
N LYS A 83 9.85 -13.17 34.06
CA LYS A 83 10.63 -14.11 34.88
C LYS A 83 10.50 -15.56 34.40
N GLY A 84 11.63 -16.23 34.15
CA GLY A 84 11.63 -17.61 33.68
C GLY A 84 11.47 -17.77 32.16
N TYR A 85 11.31 -16.69 31.39
CA TYR A 85 11.48 -16.73 29.93
C TYR A 85 12.94 -16.50 29.52
N LYS A 86 13.38 -17.20 28.47
CA LYS A 86 14.76 -17.05 27.95
C LYS A 86 14.86 -17.32 26.44
N LEU A 87 15.76 -16.61 25.77
CA LEU A 87 16.05 -16.74 24.35
C LEU A 87 17.12 -17.80 24.08
N PHE A 88 16.88 -18.60 23.03
CA PHE A 88 17.79 -19.61 22.52
C PHE A 88 17.91 -19.51 21.00
N GLU A 89 19.10 -19.80 20.46
CA GLU A 89 19.29 -20.08 19.02
C GLU A 89 19.40 -21.58 18.80
N ASN A 90 18.57 -22.14 17.91
CA ASN A 90 18.83 -23.43 17.30
C ASN A 90 19.83 -23.24 16.16
N ILE A 91 21.02 -23.79 16.31
CA ILE A 91 22.08 -23.76 15.30
C ILE A 91 22.06 -25.11 14.57
N LYS A 92 21.88 -25.04 13.24
CA LYS A 92 21.89 -26.19 12.34
C LYS A 92 23.06 -26.12 11.37
N GLU A 93 24.02 -27.02 11.57
CA GLU A 93 25.21 -27.18 10.75
C GLU A 93 25.02 -28.35 9.78
N TYR A 94 25.53 -28.22 8.57
CA TYR A 94 25.36 -29.22 7.50
C TYR A 94 26.73 -29.78 7.05
N PRO A 95 27.40 -30.65 7.83
CA PRO A 95 28.75 -31.14 7.52
C PRO A 95 28.89 -31.77 6.14
N GLN A 96 27.83 -32.42 5.64
CA GLN A 96 27.80 -33.06 4.32
C GLN A 96 27.68 -32.07 3.14
N LYS A 97 27.46 -30.77 3.40
CA LYS A 97 27.26 -29.75 2.36
C LYS A 97 28.34 -28.69 2.46
N LEU A 98 29.44 -28.93 1.73
CA LEU A 98 30.52 -27.97 1.56
C LEU A 98 29.96 -26.58 1.20
N ASN A 99 30.46 -25.54 1.85
CA ASN A 99 30.07 -24.14 1.68
C ASN A 99 28.62 -23.75 2.04
N LYS A 100 27.82 -24.63 2.67
CA LYS A 100 26.51 -24.21 3.21
C LYS A 100 26.66 -23.59 4.61
N PRO A 101 26.34 -22.30 4.82
CA PRO A 101 26.44 -21.67 6.13
C PRO A 101 25.47 -22.31 7.15
N ALA A 102 25.86 -22.29 8.43
CA ALA A 102 25.02 -22.76 9.51
C ALA A 102 23.76 -21.89 9.63
N ARG A 103 22.59 -22.51 9.70
CA ARG A 103 21.31 -21.81 9.90
C ARG A 103 21.12 -21.56 11.39
N LYS A 104 20.81 -20.32 11.78
CA LYS A 104 20.51 -19.93 13.16
C LYS A 104 19.07 -19.44 13.26
N ASP A 105 18.20 -20.23 13.90
CA ASP A 105 16.82 -19.86 14.19
C ASP A 105 16.69 -19.44 15.66
N THR A 106 16.21 -18.23 15.95
CA THR A 106 16.03 -17.74 17.33
C THR A 106 14.63 -18.07 17.84
N TYR A 107 14.52 -18.49 19.10
CA TYR A 107 13.28 -18.87 19.76
C TYR A 107 13.24 -18.37 21.21
N LEU A 108 12.05 -18.02 21.68
CA LEU A 108 11.77 -17.70 23.08
C LEU A 108 11.04 -18.89 23.72
N PHE A 109 11.49 -19.31 24.91
CA PHE A 109 10.93 -20.39 25.72
C PHE A 109 10.60 -19.90 27.14
N GLY A 110 9.59 -20.50 27.77
CA GLY A 110 9.25 -20.23 29.19
C GLY A 110 8.11 -21.10 29.72
N ASN A 111 6.95 -21.11 29.05
CA ASN A 111 5.75 -21.82 29.49
C ASN A 111 5.48 -23.13 28.72
N GLY A 112 6.53 -23.87 28.35
CA GLY A 112 6.45 -25.08 27.52
C GLY A 112 6.25 -24.80 26.02
N SER A 113 5.93 -23.56 25.64
CA SER A 113 5.76 -23.13 24.25
C SER A 113 7.06 -22.61 23.65
N LYS A 114 7.18 -22.73 22.32
CA LYS A 114 8.35 -22.27 21.54
C LYS A 114 7.94 -21.19 20.55
N TYR A 115 8.04 -19.94 21.00
CA TYR A 115 7.73 -18.75 20.20
C TYR A 115 8.89 -18.45 19.24
N ARG A 116 8.60 -18.20 17.96
CA ARG A 116 9.61 -18.04 16.88
C ARG A 116 10.00 -16.61 16.56
N SER A 117 9.27 -15.64 17.10
CA SER A 117 9.47 -14.21 16.93
C SER A 117 8.85 -13.48 18.13
N PRO A 118 9.16 -12.18 18.33
CA PRO A 118 8.43 -11.35 19.29
C PRO A 118 6.91 -11.36 19.05
N ALA A 119 6.48 -11.18 17.80
CA ALA A 119 5.08 -11.16 17.40
C ALA A 119 4.28 -12.42 17.80
N GLU A 120 4.90 -13.61 17.81
CA GLU A 120 4.20 -14.80 18.29
C GLU A 120 3.91 -14.78 19.80
N PHE A 121 4.65 -13.97 20.57
CA PHE A 121 4.59 -13.85 22.03
C PHE A 121 3.79 -12.63 22.50
N GLU A 122 3.49 -11.66 21.64
CA GLU A 122 2.82 -10.40 21.99
C GLU A 122 1.46 -10.62 22.71
N ASP A 123 0.56 -11.44 22.16
CA ASP A 123 -0.70 -11.81 22.82
C ASP A 123 -0.51 -12.40 24.22
N HIS A 124 0.57 -13.16 24.41
CA HIS A 124 0.89 -13.79 25.69
C HIS A 124 1.47 -12.78 26.68
N LEU A 125 2.33 -11.87 26.21
CA LEU A 125 2.89 -10.80 27.02
C LEU A 125 1.79 -9.85 27.52
N LEU A 126 0.85 -9.46 26.64
CA LEU A 126 -0.29 -8.63 27.01
C LEU A 126 -1.18 -9.35 28.04
N TRP A 127 -1.40 -10.65 27.90
CA TRP A 127 -2.09 -11.46 28.91
C TRP A 127 -1.34 -11.53 30.24
N LEU A 128 -0.01 -11.73 30.24
CA LEU A 128 0.80 -11.72 31.47
C LEU A 128 0.75 -10.38 32.20
N ALA A 129 0.78 -9.28 31.45
CA ALA A 129 0.65 -7.90 31.92
C ALA A 129 -0.76 -7.57 32.47
N SER A 130 -1.79 -8.30 32.03
CA SER A 130 -3.19 -8.06 32.38
C SER A 130 -3.64 -8.65 33.72
N ASP A 131 -4.85 -8.29 34.15
CA ASP A 131 -5.65 -8.95 35.20
C ASP A 131 -5.95 -10.44 34.95
N LYS A 132 -5.87 -10.90 33.69
CA LYS A 132 -6.21 -12.26 33.22
C LYS A 132 -7.70 -12.60 33.29
N GLU A 133 -8.58 -11.62 33.38
CA GLU A 133 -10.04 -11.86 33.24
C GLU A 133 -10.36 -12.40 31.83
N ILE A 134 -9.63 -11.90 30.82
CA ILE A 134 -9.69 -12.38 29.45
C ILE A 134 -8.70 -13.54 29.28
N PRO A 135 -9.12 -14.71 28.73
CA PRO A 135 -8.21 -15.81 28.48
C PRO A 135 -7.14 -15.45 27.44
N CYS A 136 -5.92 -15.97 27.62
CA CYS A 136 -4.81 -15.74 26.70
C CYS A 136 -5.17 -16.13 25.25
N LEU A 137 -5.06 -15.16 24.34
CA LEU A 137 -5.37 -15.33 22.92
C LEU A 137 -4.21 -15.92 22.10
N CYS A 138 -3.02 -16.08 22.71
CA CYS A 138 -1.86 -16.56 21.98
C CYS A 138 -2.07 -17.97 21.42
N LYS A 139 -1.52 -18.23 20.23
CA LYS A 139 -1.71 -19.49 19.46
C LYS A 139 -1.21 -20.78 20.13
N TYR A 140 -0.65 -20.68 21.33
CA TYR A 140 -0.13 -21.80 22.12
C TYR A 140 -1.06 -22.15 23.30
N CYS A 141 -1.58 -21.17 24.06
CA CYS A 141 -2.39 -21.42 25.25
C CYS A 141 -3.75 -22.10 24.97
N HIS A 142 -4.33 -21.90 23.80
CA HIS A 142 -5.63 -22.49 23.44
C HIS A 142 -5.66 -24.02 23.27
N LYS A 143 -4.53 -24.74 23.43
CA LYS A 143 -4.43 -26.17 23.03
C LYS A 143 -4.61 -27.20 24.12
N ASP A 144 -4.45 -26.86 25.40
CA ASP A 144 -4.40 -27.86 26.47
C ASP A 144 -5.75 -28.15 27.16
N GLY A 145 -6.83 -27.46 26.76
CA GLY A 145 -8.19 -27.72 27.24
C GLY A 145 -8.85 -29.04 26.77
N GLN A 146 -8.18 -29.88 25.98
CA GLN A 146 -8.72 -31.17 25.49
C GLN A 146 -7.69 -32.33 25.49
N LYS A 147 -7.02 -32.57 26.62
CA LYS A 147 -6.29 -33.83 26.86
C LYS A 147 -6.81 -34.57 28.09
N ALA A 148 -7.85 -35.37 27.89
CA ALA A 148 -8.17 -36.48 28.78
C ALA A 148 -7.58 -37.78 28.20
N SER A 149 -6.85 -38.50 29.07
CA SER A 149 -6.29 -39.88 29.00
C SER A 149 -6.50 -40.76 27.75
N PRO A 150 -5.48 -41.54 27.33
CA PRO A 150 -5.58 -42.47 26.20
C PRO A 150 -6.28 -43.79 26.57
N SER A 151 -7.08 -44.33 25.65
CA SER A 151 -7.54 -45.73 25.68
C SER A 151 -7.21 -46.45 24.36
N SER A 152 -6.80 -47.71 24.50
CA SER A 152 -6.22 -48.60 23.48
C SER A 152 -7.18 -49.08 22.37
N SER A 153 -6.58 -49.81 21.40
CA SER A 153 -7.18 -50.50 20.22
C SER A 153 -7.41 -49.62 18.98
N GLY A 154 -7.20 -50.11 17.75
CA GLY A 154 -6.64 -51.38 17.31
C GLY A 154 -6.40 -51.38 15.78
N SER A 155 -5.42 -52.15 15.30
CA SER A 155 -5.12 -52.26 13.85
C SER A 155 -6.26 -52.90 13.05
N LEU A 156 -6.40 -52.53 11.77
CA LEU A 156 -6.62 -53.48 10.66
C LEU A 156 -6.25 -52.83 9.30
N LYS A 157 -5.99 -53.65 8.27
CA LYS A 157 -5.26 -53.27 7.04
C LYS A 157 -6.06 -53.52 5.75
N SER A 158 -5.60 -52.86 4.67
CA SER A 158 -5.69 -53.26 3.23
C SER A 158 -7.02 -52.98 2.49
N PRO A 159 -7.05 -53.00 1.12
CA PRO A 159 -5.97 -53.23 0.14
C PRO A 159 -5.78 -52.13 -0.97
N LYS A 160 -4.79 -52.35 -1.86
CA LYS A 160 -4.53 -51.62 -3.13
C LYS A 160 -5.43 -52.22 -4.24
N SER A 161 -5.67 -51.71 -5.47
CA SER A 161 -4.95 -50.92 -6.52
C SER A 161 -6.01 -50.58 -7.64
N PRO A 162 -5.75 -49.98 -8.85
CA PRO A 162 -4.48 -49.72 -9.57
C PRO A 162 -4.32 -48.28 -10.15
N LYS A 163 -3.35 -48.12 -11.07
CA LYS A 163 -2.81 -46.85 -11.59
C LYS A 163 -3.48 -46.40 -12.90
N THR A 164 -3.46 -45.10 -13.14
CA THR A 164 -3.42 -44.51 -14.50
C THR A 164 -2.44 -43.33 -14.48
N GLU A 165 -1.68 -43.14 -15.56
CA GLU A 165 -0.57 -42.20 -15.63
C GLU A 165 -1.03 -40.82 -16.11
N ASN A 166 -0.50 -39.74 -15.53
CA ASN A 166 -0.05 -38.56 -16.28
C ASN A 166 0.76 -37.57 -15.43
N PHE A 167 1.48 -36.68 -16.12
CA PHE A 167 2.64 -35.91 -15.65
C PHE A 167 2.34 -34.56 -14.95
N PHE A 168 3.38 -34.01 -14.30
CA PHE A 168 3.54 -32.66 -13.72
C PHE A 168 2.96 -32.31 -12.32
N SER A 169 3.84 -32.39 -11.31
CA SER A 169 4.33 -31.29 -10.43
C SER A 169 3.44 -30.05 -10.16
N SER A 170 3.32 -29.50 -8.96
CA SER A 170 3.62 -29.99 -7.59
C SER A 170 2.96 -29.06 -6.54
N THR A 171 1.88 -29.51 -5.89
CA THR A 171 1.23 -28.75 -4.80
C THR A 171 1.25 -29.52 -3.48
N LYS A 172 1.75 -28.86 -2.42
CA LYS A 172 1.78 -29.43 -1.07
C LYS A 172 0.38 -29.46 -0.48
N LYS A 173 -0.19 -30.66 -0.32
CA LYS A 173 -1.45 -30.87 0.40
C LYS A 173 -1.30 -30.49 1.87
N TRP A 174 -2.18 -29.63 2.38
CA TRP A 174 -2.44 -29.51 3.81
C TRP A 174 -3.74 -30.26 4.13
N SER A 175 -3.69 -31.19 5.09
CA SER A 175 -4.83 -31.98 5.54
C SER A 175 -5.71 -31.22 6.54
N SER A 176 -7.02 -31.24 6.32
CA SER A 176 -8.04 -30.64 7.19
C SER A 176 -8.61 -31.63 8.23
N ALA A 177 -8.64 -31.21 9.49
CA ALA A 177 -9.42 -31.79 10.60
C ALA A 177 -9.35 -30.82 11.81
N GLN A 178 -10.37 -30.62 12.65
CA GLN A 178 -11.79 -31.02 12.60
C GLN A 178 -12.60 -30.13 13.57
N LYS A 179 -13.94 -30.10 13.40
CA LYS A 179 -14.98 -29.90 14.45
C LYS A 179 -14.83 -28.74 15.46
N GLY A 180 -15.71 -27.74 15.33
CA GLY A 180 -16.02 -26.82 16.42
C GLY A 180 -17.04 -27.34 17.44
N LYS A 181 -17.17 -26.63 18.56
CA LYS A 181 -18.37 -26.56 19.41
C LYS A 181 -18.56 -25.12 19.88
N SER A 182 -19.72 -24.54 19.63
CA SER A 182 -20.08 -23.17 20.02
C SER A 182 -20.86 -23.16 21.34
N LYS A 183 -20.76 -22.08 22.13
CA LYS A 183 -21.87 -21.49 22.93
C LYS A 183 -21.49 -20.15 23.59
N ALA A 184 -22.51 -19.39 23.97
CA ALA A 184 -22.54 -18.01 24.50
C ALA A 184 -22.18 -16.91 23.47
N LEU A 185 -23.09 -16.04 22.99
CA LEU A 185 -24.00 -15.05 23.62
C LEU A 185 -23.34 -13.71 24.00
N ILE A 186 -23.14 -12.89 22.96
CA ILE A 186 -23.44 -11.44 22.85
C ILE A 186 -23.40 -10.61 24.14
N ASN A 187 -22.45 -9.67 24.20
CA ASN A 187 -22.80 -8.26 24.42
C ASN A 187 -21.71 -7.36 23.80
N VAL A 188 -21.97 -6.78 22.62
CA VAL A 188 -21.06 -5.84 21.96
C VAL A 188 -21.55 -4.43 22.26
N LYS A 189 -20.74 -3.62 22.96
CA LYS A 189 -20.96 -2.18 22.99
C LYS A 189 -20.69 -1.64 21.59
N GLU A 190 -21.70 -1.02 20.99
CA GLU A 190 -21.62 -0.34 19.70
C GLU A 190 -20.89 1.01 19.89
N GLU A 191 -19.56 0.93 20.04
CA GLU A 191 -18.69 2.10 20.15
C GLU A 191 -18.43 2.67 18.76
N SER A 192 -18.74 3.95 18.55
CA SER A 192 -18.87 4.57 17.22
C SER A 192 -17.51 4.89 16.58
N LEU A 193 -16.77 3.84 16.19
CA LEU A 193 -15.55 3.97 15.39
C LEU A 193 -15.91 4.42 13.96
N LEU A 194 -15.58 5.66 13.63
CA LEU A 194 -15.64 6.15 12.26
C LEU A 194 -14.73 5.29 11.37
N PRO A 195 -15.22 4.78 10.23
CA PRO A 195 -14.42 3.92 9.37
C PRO A 195 -13.20 4.67 8.81
N LYS A 196 -12.03 4.06 9.00
CA LYS A 196 -10.71 4.59 8.63
C LYS A 196 -10.46 4.44 7.13
N ILE A 197 -10.97 5.38 6.34
CA ILE A 197 -10.83 5.37 4.87
C ILE A 197 -9.39 5.71 4.46
N ASP A 198 -8.70 4.77 3.81
CA ASP A 198 -7.34 5.00 3.30
C ASP A 198 -7.35 5.89 2.03
N ASN A 199 -7.05 7.17 2.24
CA ASN A 199 -6.92 8.17 1.18
C ASN A 199 -5.60 8.09 0.39
N LYS A 200 -4.70 7.18 0.72
CA LYS A 200 -3.33 7.16 0.20
C LYS A 200 -3.28 6.40 -1.13
N SER A 201 -2.52 6.93 -2.09
CA SER A 201 -2.11 6.17 -3.27
C SER A 201 -1.21 5.01 -2.85
N ARG A 202 -1.19 3.95 -3.66
CA ARG A 202 -0.55 2.66 -3.40
C ARG A 202 0.49 2.36 -4.46
N ARG A 203 1.38 1.41 -4.16
CA ARG A 203 2.37 0.90 -5.11
C ARG A 203 1.68 0.40 -6.39
N GLU A 204 2.21 0.82 -7.55
CA GLU A 204 1.68 0.63 -8.90
C GLU A 204 0.34 1.32 -9.23
N ASP A 205 -0.17 2.23 -8.37
CA ASP A 205 -1.19 3.22 -8.79
C ASP A 205 -0.58 4.18 -9.83
N ILE A 206 -1.38 4.59 -10.82
CA ILE A 206 -1.06 5.74 -11.69
C ILE A 206 -1.77 6.98 -11.13
N VAL A 207 -0.99 8.05 -10.94
CA VAL A 207 -1.41 9.32 -10.34
C VAL A 207 -1.00 10.50 -11.22
N TRP A 208 -1.64 11.64 -11.01
CA TRP A 208 -1.20 12.91 -11.57
C TRP A 208 -0.18 13.55 -10.64
N ALA A 209 1.06 13.72 -11.09
CA ALA A 209 2.09 14.40 -10.32
C ALA A 209 2.25 15.85 -10.78
N SER A 210 2.23 16.81 -9.84
CA SER A 210 2.32 18.22 -10.19
C SER A 210 3.70 18.59 -10.73
N VAL A 211 3.73 19.17 -11.94
CA VAL A 211 4.94 19.50 -12.71
C VAL A 211 5.93 20.33 -11.90
N GLN A 212 5.44 21.25 -11.05
CA GLN A 212 6.27 22.12 -10.21
C GLN A 212 7.17 21.37 -9.21
N TYR A 213 6.76 20.17 -8.78
CA TYR A 213 7.49 19.35 -7.80
C TYR A 213 8.31 18.22 -8.43
N VAL A 214 7.93 17.75 -9.63
CA VAL A 214 8.60 16.60 -10.27
C VAL A 214 9.61 16.98 -11.36
N LEU A 215 9.41 18.09 -12.07
CA LEU A 215 10.36 18.55 -13.09
C LEU A 215 11.37 19.55 -12.50
N ASN A 216 12.65 19.37 -12.83
CA ASN A 216 13.69 20.31 -12.42
C ASN A 216 13.52 21.67 -13.15
N PRO A 217 14.14 22.77 -12.68
CA PRO A 217 13.94 24.09 -13.29
C PRO A 217 14.26 24.15 -14.79
N ALA A 218 15.29 23.45 -15.27
CA ALA A 218 15.62 23.42 -16.68
C ALA A 218 14.54 22.68 -17.50
N GLN A 219 14.08 21.52 -17.04
CA GLN A 219 12.98 20.76 -17.66
C GLN A 219 11.67 21.57 -17.69
N ARG A 220 11.37 22.31 -16.62
CA ARG A 220 10.20 23.20 -16.57
C ARG A 220 10.32 24.35 -17.57
N ASN A 221 11.49 24.97 -17.67
CA ASN A 221 11.71 26.04 -18.66
C ASN A 221 11.63 25.50 -20.10
N SER A 222 12.15 24.30 -20.38
CA SER A 222 11.98 23.63 -21.68
C SER A 222 10.50 23.42 -22.00
N LEU A 223 9.73 22.81 -21.08
CA LEU A 223 8.29 22.62 -21.22
C LEU A 223 7.53 23.94 -21.43
N LEU A 224 7.82 24.97 -20.64
CA LEU A 224 7.17 26.29 -20.74
C LEU A 224 7.46 27.03 -22.05
N ASN A 225 8.60 26.74 -22.69
CA ASN A 225 8.97 27.30 -23.99
C ASN A 225 8.35 26.53 -25.17
N GLU A 226 7.75 25.36 -24.95
CA GLU A 226 7.05 24.59 -25.98
C GLU A 226 5.59 25.01 -26.09
N LYS A 227 5.05 25.02 -27.31
CA LYS A 227 3.68 25.49 -27.59
C LYS A 227 2.64 24.68 -26.83
N GLY A 228 1.91 25.34 -25.93
CA GLY A 228 0.91 24.71 -25.06
C GLY A 228 1.47 24.00 -23.82
N GLY A 229 2.80 23.96 -23.64
CA GLY A 229 3.42 23.35 -22.47
C GLY A 229 3.21 24.15 -21.17
N ASP A 230 2.93 25.44 -21.29
CA ASP A 230 2.47 26.34 -20.22
C ASP A 230 1.14 25.90 -19.59
N GLN A 231 0.29 25.21 -20.35
CA GLN A 231 -1.00 24.70 -19.87
C GLN A 231 -0.84 23.39 -19.08
N ILE A 232 0.32 22.70 -19.18
CA ILE A 232 0.56 21.38 -18.58
C ILE A 232 0.96 21.52 -17.10
N LYS A 233 -0.02 21.37 -16.21
CA LYS A 233 0.15 21.48 -14.74
C LYS A 233 0.51 20.16 -14.05
N TYR A 234 0.14 19.03 -14.66
CA TYR A 234 0.29 17.69 -14.09
C TYR A 234 0.83 16.69 -15.13
N TRP A 235 1.60 15.71 -14.65
CA TRP A 235 2.26 14.69 -15.45
C TRP A 235 1.88 13.28 -14.94
N PRO A 236 1.48 12.33 -15.81
CA PRO A 236 1.16 10.96 -15.39
C PRO A 236 2.36 10.23 -14.78
N ALA A 237 2.19 9.63 -13.61
CA ALA A 237 3.27 9.00 -12.86
C ALA A 237 2.81 7.70 -12.16
N ILE A 238 3.72 6.73 -12.05
CA ILE A 238 3.49 5.48 -11.30
C ILE A 238 4.10 5.62 -9.91
N VAL A 239 3.34 5.28 -8.87
CA VAL A 239 3.84 5.16 -7.51
C VAL A 239 4.70 3.90 -7.38
N ARG A 240 6.01 4.04 -7.17
CA ARG A 240 6.95 2.91 -6.97
C ARG A 240 7.12 2.52 -5.51
N GLU A 241 7.00 3.49 -4.62
CA GLU A 241 7.21 3.31 -3.18
C GLU A 241 6.40 4.34 -2.41
N ARG A 242 5.95 3.97 -1.21
CA ARG A 242 5.32 4.83 -0.23
C ARG A 242 6.11 4.75 1.07
N SER A 243 6.55 5.89 1.59
CA SER A 243 7.27 5.99 2.87
C SER A 243 6.56 7.00 3.77
N ARG A 244 6.55 6.76 5.08
CA ARG A 244 6.17 7.78 6.07
C ARG A 244 7.43 8.59 6.41
N ALA A 245 7.28 9.86 6.73
CA ALA A 245 8.35 10.60 7.39
C ALA A 245 8.74 9.86 8.68
N MET A 246 10.04 9.60 8.89
CA MET A 246 10.49 9.42 10.26
C MET A 246 10.34 10.78 10.93
N HIS A 247 9.64 10.85 12.06
CA HIS A 247 9.72 12.02 12.90
C HIS A 247 11.20 12.21 13.28
N ASP A 248 11.75 13.40 13.00
CA ASP A 248 13.05 13.76 13.55
C ASP A 248 13.00 13.60 15.08
N LEU A 249 14.09 13.09 15.64
CA LEU A 249 14.25 12.86 17.08
C LEU A 249 14.31 14.20 17.83
N GLY A 250 13.16 14.81 18.07
CA GLY A 250 13.03 16.09 18.75
C GLY A 250 11.58 16.45 19.09
N ASN A 251 11.19 16.15 20.34
CA ASN A 251 10.03 16.69 21.07
C ASN A 251 8.81 17.13 20.23
N SER A 252 7.93 16.19 19.90
CA SER A 252 6.52 16.47 19.64
C SER A 252 5.63 15.38 20.25
N THR A 253 4.88 15.73 21.29
CA THR A 253 4.05 14.83 22.09
C THR A 253 2.67 14.55 21.45
N SER A 254 2.63 14.27 20.15
CA SER A 254 1.40 13.99 19.40
C SER A 254 1.57 12.74 18.51
N ILE A 255 1.51 11.56 19.11
CA ILE A 255 1.75 10.28 18.42
C ILE A 255 0.61 9.89 17.47
N ASP A 256 -0.60 10.43 17.67
CA ASP A 256 -1.78 10.20 16.80
C ASP A 256 -2.16 11.43 15.96
N SER A 257 -1.18 12.08 15.32
CA SER A 257 -1.50 12.99 14.22
C SER A 257 -1.83 12.19 12.94
N PRO A 258 -3.03 12.32 12.36
CA PRO A 258 -3.34 11.71 11.06
C PRO A 258 -2.47 12.25 9.90
N ASP A 259 -1.79 13.38 10.12
CA ASP A 259 -0.92 14.08 9.15
C ASP A 259 0.56 13.65 9.19
N ALA A 260 0.85 12.42 9.62
CA ALA A 260 2.19 11.83 9.45
C ALA A 260 2.60 11.87 7.96
N MET A 261 3.49 12.80 7.59
CA MET A 261 3.77 13.18 6.20
C MET A 261 4.13 11.96 5.34
N VAL A 262 3.28 11.67 4.34
CA VAL A 262 3.50 10.58 3.39
C VAL A 262 4.31 11.09 2.21
N PHE A 263 5.41 10.40 1.94
CA PHE A 263 6.27 10.61 0.78
C PHE A 263 6.11 9.46 -0.22
N TYR A 264 6.07 9.81 -1.49
CA TYR A 264 5.94 8.90 -2.62
C TYR A 264 7.17 8.97 -3.51
N THR A 265 7.76 7.82 -3.83
CA THR A 265 8.74 7.70 -4.91
C THR A 265 7.97 7.41 -6.20
N LEU A 266 7.96 8.38 -7.12
CA LEU A 266 7.23 8.32 -8.38
C LEU A 266 8.16 8.03 -9.56
N GLN A 267 7.73 7.17 -10.48
CA GLN A 267 8.29 7.07 -11.83
C GLN A 267 7.40 7.86 -12.79
N LEU A 268 7.90 8.96 -13.36
CA LEU A 268 7.16 9.70 -14.38
C LEU A 268 7.06 8.85 -15.66
N LEU A 269 5.87 8.82 -16.29
CA LEU A 269 5.72 8.18 -17.59
C LEU A 269 6.45 9.01 -18.66
N MET A 270 7.06 8.33 -19.65
CA MET A 270 7.88 8.93 -20.72
C MET A 270 9.05 9.83 -20.28
N LEU A 271 9.51 9.73 -19.03
CA LEU A 271 10.68 10.44 -18.51
C LEU A 271 11.55 9.52 -17.64
N ALA A 272 12.88 9.69 -17.74
CA ALA A 272 13.83 8.84 -17.02
C ALA A 272 13.94 9.18 -15.52
N GLY A 273 14.15 8.14 -14.70
CA GLY A 273 14.42 8.26 -13.26
C GLY A 273 13.18 8.56 -12.40
N THR A 274 13.38 8.51 -11.09
CA THR A 274 12.31 8.68 -10.10
C THR A 274 12.36 10.04 -9.40
N LYS A 275 11.24 10.43 -8.79
CA LYS A 275 11.08 11.67 -8.00
C LYS A 275 10.39 11.38 -6.69
N ARG A 276 10.98 11.80 -5.57
CA ARG A 276 10.36 11.71 -4.25
C ARG A 276 9.58 12.99 -3.97
N VAL A 277 8.27 12.88 -3.71
CA VAL A 277 7.37 14.02 -3.44
C VAL A 277 6.45 13.72 -2.26
N GLN A 278 5.79 14.74 -1.71
CA GLN A 278 4.78 14.59 -0.64
C GLN A 278 3.37 14.38 -1.20
N GLN A 279 2.42 13.94 -0.37
CA GLN A 279 1.06 13.61 -0.80
C GLN A 279 0.30 14.78 -1.47
N TYR A 280 0.52 16.04 -1.08
CA TYR A 280 -0.11 17.20 -1.75
C TYR A 280 0.38 17.40 -3.20
N ALA A 281 1.48 16.78 -3.60
CA ALA A 281 2.05 16.91 -4.94
C ALA A 281 1.40 15.96 -5.95
N ILE A 282 0.50 15.07 -5.49
CA ILE A 282 -0.18 14.08 -6.34
C ILE A 282 -1.70 14.16 -6.21
N LEU A 283 -2.40 13.84 -7.30
CA LEU A 283 -3.85 13.63 -7.33
C LEU A 283 -4.15 12.21 -7.83
N PRO A 284 -5.22 11.54 -7.33
CA PRO A 284 -5.73 10.31 -7.94
C PRO A 284 -6.03 10.51 -9.43
N TRP A 285 -5.86 9.48 -10.27
CA TRP A 285 -6.06 9.58 -11.72
C TRP A 285 -7.41 10.20 -12.10
N LEU A 286 -8.50 9.81 -11.43
CA LEU A 286 -9.84 10.30 -11.71
C LEU A 286 -10.17 11.69 -11.14
N ALA A 287 -9.23 12.33 -10.42
CA ALA A 287 -9.41 13.67 -9.88
C ALA A 287 -9.15 14.80 -10.89
N TYR A 288 -8.51 14.50 -12.03
CA TYR A 288 -8.15 15.48 -13.04
C TYR A 288 -8.48 14.98 -14.44
N ASN A 289 -9.26 15.76 -15.20
CA ASN A 289 -9.65 15.47 -16.57
C ASN A 289 -8.79 16.31 -17.53
N THR A 290 -8.16 15.66 -18.50
CA THR A 290 -7.29 16.32 -19.50
C THR A 290 -7.92 16.51 -20.87
N ASN A 291 -9.16 16.09 -21.12
CA ASN A 291 -9.76 16.13 -22.46
C ASN A 291 -9.77 17.56 -23.06
N ASP A 292 -10.27 18.53 -22.30
CA ASP A 292 -10.35 19.94 -22.74
C ASP A 292 -8.94 20.55 -22.90
N LEU A 293 -8.00 20.16 -22.04
CA LEU A 293 -6.59 20.58 -22.11
C LEU A 293 -5.90 20.02 -23.36
N ILE A 294 -6.11 18.74 -23.65
CA ILE A 294 -5.60 18.06 -24.86
C ILE A 294 -6.11 18.79 -26.10
N GLN A 295 -7.42 19.04 -26.18
CA GLN A 295 -8.00 19.75 -27.31
C GLN A 295 -7.49 21.19 -27.43
N SER A 296 -7.33 21.91 -26.31
CA SER A 296 -6.73 23.25 -26.27
C SER A 296 -5.31 23.26 -26.85
N ILE A 297 -4.46 22.33 -26.40
CA ILE A 297 -3.08 22.22 -26.88
C ILE A 297 -3.04 21.82 -28.36
N GLU A 298 -3.84 20.84 -28.80
CA GLU A 298 -3.90 20.43 -30.21
C GLU A 298 -4.39 21.55 -31.13
N ASN A 299 -5.41 22.31 -30.72
CA ASN A 299 -5.87 23.49 -31.44
C ASN A 299 -4.77 24.56 -31.53
N SER A 300 -4.01 24.79 -30.44
CA SER A 300 -2.89 25.73 -30.45
C SER A 300 -1.80 25.31 -31.45
N LEU A 301 -1.54 24.00 -31.58
CA LEU A 301 -0.57 23.45 -32.53
C LEU A 301 -1.07 23.56 -33.99
N HIS A 302 -2.37 23.42 -34.24
CA HIS A 302 -2.95 23.50 -35.59
C HIS A 302 -3.09 24.93 -36.15
N ASN A 303 -3.09 25.96 -35.31
CA ASN A 303 -3.21 27.35 -35.78
C ASN A 303 -1.95 27.93 -36.47
N ASP A 304 -0.85 27.17 -36.57
CA ASP A 304 0.25 27.52 -37.48
C ASP A 304 -0.01 26.89 -38.86
N ASN A 305 -0.05 27.71 -39.91
CA ASN A 305 -0.46 27.37 -41.29
C ASN A 305 0.42 26.34 -42.05
N SER A 306 1.20 25.50 -41.36
CA SER A 306 2.01 24.43 -41.95
C SER A 306 1.18 23.16 -42.19
N ALA A 307 0.23 23.23 -43.13
CA ALA A 307 -0.47 22.04 -43.60
C ALA A 307 0.51 21.04 -44.26
N HIS A 308 0.28 19.74 -44.05
CA HIS A 308 1.08 18.61 -44.55
C HIS A 308 2.55 18.52 -44.06
N LEU A 309 2.75 18.02 -42.82
CA LEU A 309 3.44 16.74 -42.53
C LEU A 309 3.66 16.53 -41.01
N PHE A 310 3.42 15.30 -40.55
CA PHE A 310 3.74 14.73 -39.21
C PHE A 310 3.15 15.36 -37.93
N LYS A 311 2.23 14.61 -37.29
CA LYS A 311 1.74 14.84 -35.90
C LYS A 311 2.83 14.74 -34.82
N SER A 312 4.04 14.27 -35.14
CA SER A 312 5.14 14.08 -34.19
C SER A 312 6.19 15.21 -34.20
N SER A 313 6.42 15.91 -35.32
CA SER A 313 7.46 16.96 -35.40
C SER A 313 6.97 18.37 -35.06
N ALA A 314 5.65 18.59 -35.00
CA ALA A 314 5.07 19.86 -34.57
C ALA A 314 4.98 20.00 -33.04
N ARG A 315 5.00 18.88 -32.30
CA ARG A 315 5.03 18.87 -30.83
C ARG A 315 6.47 19.03 -30.38
N GLY A 316 6.70 19.87 -29.38
CA GLY A 316 7.99 19.93 -28.68
C GLY A 316 8.30 18.62 -27.95
N GLU A 317 9.54 18.48 -27.44
CA GLU A 317 10.00 17.22 -26.84
C GLU A 317 9.18 16.86 -25.59
N PHE A 318 8.96 17.82 -24.69
CA PHE A 318 8.22 17.60 -23.45
C PHE A 318 6.72 17.46 -23.68
N VAL A 319 6.10 18.30 -24.52
CA VAL A 319 4.69 18.17 -24.90
C VAL A 319 4.46 16.81 -25.59
N GLY A 320 5.35 16.40 -26.51
CA GLY A 320 5.29 15.09 -27.16
C GLY A 320 5.51 13.89 -26.23
N LYS A 321 6.34 14.03 -25.18
CA LYS A 321 6.48 13.03 -24.12
C LYS A 321 5.26 12.99 -23.21
N TRP A 322 4.65 14.14 -22.89
CA TRP A 322 3.42 14.23 -22.11
C TRP A 322 2.25 13.54 -22.83
N PHE A 323 2.02 13.82 -24.12
CA PHE A 323 0.97 13.13 -24.89
C PHE A 323 1.13 11.61 -24.86
N ARG A 324 2.34 11.08 -25.07
CA ARG A 324 2.61 9.62 -24.99
C ARG A 324 2.38 9.06 -23.57
N ALA A 325 2.67 9.83 -22.53
CA ALA A 325 2.38 9.46 -21.14
C ALA A 325 0.87 9.39 -20.87
N ILE A 326 0.08 10.30 -21.46
CA ILE A 326 -1.39 10.29 -21.41
C ILE A 326 -1.94 9.06 -22.14
N GLU A 327 -1.47 8.80 -23.37
CA GLU A 327 -1.88 7.65 -24.20
C GLU A 327 -1.64 6.32 -23.45
N GLN A 328 -0.44 6.13 -22.89
CA GLN A 328 -0.07 4.95 -22.11
C GLN A 328 -0.92 4.79 -20.82
N ALA A 329 -1.13 5.88 -20.07
CA ALA A 329 -1.98 5.84 -18.87
C ALA A 329 -3.45 5.55 -19.24
N SER A 330 -3.92 6.05 -20.38
CA SER A 330 -5.26 5.80 -20.91
C SER A 330 -5.44 4.35 -21.34
N GLU A 331 -4.46 3.75 -22.01
CA GLU A 331 -4.43 2.31 -22.32
C GLU A 331 -4.56 1.49 -21.02
N ILE A 332 -3.71 1.76 -20.03
CA ILE A 332 -3.75 1.06 -18.73
C ILE A 332 -5.12 1.26 -18.04
N SER A 333 -5.73 2.45 -18.12
CA SER A 333 -7.05 2.74 -17.55
C SER A 333 -8.19 1.89 -18.13
N SER A 334 -8.02 1.33 -19.33
CA SER A 334 -9.00 0.42 -19.95
C SER A 334 -8.91 -1.03 -19.46
N THR A 335 -7.86 -1.37 -18.68
CA THR A 335 -7.55 -2.74 -18.28
C THR A 335 -7.99 -3.09 -16.86
N TYR A 336 -8.08 -4.39 -16.55
CA TYR A 336 -8.11 -4.88 -15.16
C TYR A 336 -7.24 -6.14 -14.98
N THR A 337 -6.72 -6.33 -13.76
CA THR A 337 -5.86 -7.46 -13.40
C THR A 337 -6.17 -7.93 -11.97
N PRO A 338 -6.87 -9.05 -11.79
CA PRO A 338 -6.99 -9.72 -10.49
C PRO A 338 -5.63 -10.24 -10.05
N ILE A 339 -5.30 -10.10 -8.76
CA ILE A 339 -4.01 -10.55 -8.18
C ILE A 339 -4.24 -11.19 -6.80
N LEU A 340 -3.21 -11.86 -6.27
CA LEU A 340 -3.23 -12.48 -4.94
C LEU A 340 -4.42 -13.46 -4.78
N GLU A 341 -4.47 -14.45 -5.69
CA GLU A 341 -5.48 -15.51 -5.65
C GLU A 341 -5.36 -16.33 -4.36
N TYR A 342 -6.48 -16.62 -3.72
CA TYR A 342 -6.54 -17.42 -2.49
C TYR A 342 -7.70 -18.41 -2.49
N LYS A 343 -7.56 -19.48 -1.70
CA LYS A 343 -8.65 -20.43 -1.49
C LYS A 343 -9.65 -19.87 -0.48
N TYR A 344 -10.80 -19.47 -0.97
CA TYR A 344 -11.96 -19.14 -0.14
C TYR A 344 -12.55 -20.39 0.53
N CYS A 345 -12.97 -20.24 1.79
CA CYS A 345 -13.64 -21.28 2.59
C CYS A 345 -14.71 -20.58 3.45
N LEU A 346 -15.95 -21.10 3.45
CA LEU A 346 -17.00 -20.59 4.31
C LEU A 346 -16.72 -20.97 5.78
N PRO A 347 -17.06 -20.11 6.76
CA PRO A 347 -16.97 -20.46 8.17
C PRO A 347 -17.82 -21.69 8.49
N ASN A 348 -17.25 -22.62 9.28
CA ASN A 348 -17.89 -23.89 9.60
C ASN A 348 -19.27 -23.69 10.25
N GLY A 349 -20.31 -24.18 9.56
CA GLY A 349 -21.69 -24.08 10.03
C GLY A 349 -22.42 -22.80 9.63
N TYR A 350 -21.79 -21.86 8.93
CA TYR A 350 -22.41 -20.61 8.45
C TYR A 350 -23.70 -20.87 7.65
N LEU A 351 -23.66 -21.84 6.72
CA LEU A 351 -24.78 -22.26 5.89
C LEU A 351 -26.05 -22.71 6.66
N LYS A 352 -25.95 -22.98 7.97
CA LYS A 352 -27.10 -23.32 8.83
C LYS A 352 -28.00 -22.13 9.13
N TYR A 353 -27.46 -20.92 9.10
CA TYR A 353 -28.20 -19.68 9.36
C TYR A 353 -28.87 -19.11 8.09
N ILE A 354 -28.64 -19.74 6.94
CA ILE A 354 -29.14 -19.30 5.65
C ILE A 354 -30.42 -20.06 5.34
N GLU A 355 -31.57 -19.38 5.43
CA GLU A 355 -32.90 -19.98 5.27
C GLU A 355 -33.20 -20.34 3.81
N LEU A 356 -32.81 -19.49 2.87
CA LEU A 356 -33.10 -19.66 1.45
C LEU A 356 -32.18 -20.73 0.82
N ALA A 357 -32.79 -21.78 0.26
CA ALA A 357 -32.05 -22.89 -0.34
C ALA A 357 -31.20 -22.47 -1.56
N ASN A 358 -31.64 -21.47 -2.33
CA ASN A 358 -30.90 -20.95 -3.48
C ASN A 358 -29.65 -20.16 -3.05
N GLU A 359 -29.78 -19.34 -2.01
CA GLU A 359 -28.70 -18.58 -1.39
C GLU A 359 -27.65 -19.51 -0.77
N ARG A 360 -28.09 -20.57 -0.07
CA ARG A 360 -27.21 -21.62 0.44
C ARG A 360 -26.42 -22.32 -0.68
N ARG A 361 -27.06 -22.60 -1.82
CA ARG A 361 -26.39 -23.19 -3.01
C ARG A 361 -25.39 -22.22 -3.63
N LEU A 362 -25.72 -20.94 -3.74
CA LEU A 362 -24.83 -19.90 -4.28
C LEU A 362 -23.54 -19.79 -3.45
N LEU A 363 -23.66 -19.71 -2.12
CA LEU A 363 -22.51 -19.67 -1.22
C LEU A 363 -21.65 -20.94 -1.32
N GLN A 364 -22.27 -22.12 -1.42
CA GLN A 364 -21.55 -23.38 -1.65
C GLN A 364 -20.83 -23.40 -3.01
N GLN A 365 -21.37 -22.74 -4.04
CA GLN A 365 -20.70 -22.58 -5.33
C GLN A 365 -19.53 -21.60 -5.25
N MET A 366 -19.60 -20.55 -4.43
CA MET A 366 -18.50 -19.61 -4.23
C MET A 366 -17.22 -20.29 -3.70
N GLU A 367 -17.31 -21.35 -2.88
CA GLU A 367 -16.12 -22.13 -2.47
C GLU A 367 -15.36 -22.79 -3.64
N SER A 368 -15.97 -22.88 -4.83
CA SER A 368 -15.32 -23.38 -6.05
C SER A 368 -14.82 -22.29 -7.00
N TYR A 369 -15.09 -21.01 -6.70
CA TYR A 369 -14.70 -19.87 -7.53
C TYR A 369 -13.32 -19.33 -7.14
N PRO A 370 -12.48 -18.88 -8.09
CA PRO A 370 -11.26 -18.14 -7.78
C PRO A 370 -11.57 -16.85 -7.02
N HIS A 371 -10.93 -16.64 -5.87
CA HIS A 371 -11.03 -15.44 -5.04
C HIS A 371 -9.70 -14.71 -4.99
N TYR A 372 -9.73 -13.38 -4.88
CA TYR A 372 -8.57 -12.51 -5.02
C TYR A 372 -8.53 -11.50 -3.87
N ARG A 373 -7.36 -11.29 -3.24
CA ARG A 373 -7.23 -10.24 -2.21
C ARG A 373 -7.24 -8.83 -2.79
N ALA A 374 -6.94 -8.69 -4.08
CA ALA A 374 -6.84 -7.39 -4.74
C ALA A 374 -7.05 -7.48 -6.26
N ILE A 375 -7.36 -6.34 -6.87
CA ILE A 375 -7.51 -6.16 -8.31
C ILE A 375 -6.98 -4.79 -8.71
N PHE A 376 -6.14 -4.73 -9.74
CA PHE A 376 -5.93 -3.45 -10.43
C PHE A 376 -7.16 -3.18 -11.31
N LEU A 377 -7.84 -2.08 -11.03
CA LEU A 377 -8.93 -1.54 -11.84
C LEU A 377 -8.39 -0.29 -12.55
N GLY A 378 -8.03 -0.42 -13.82
CA GLY A 378 -7.46 0.66 -14.61
C GLY A 378 -6.16 1.18 -14.00
N THR A 379 -6.19 2.40 -13.47
CA THR A 379 -5.05 3.07 -12.83
C THR A 379 -4.95 2.88 -11.31
N GLU A 380 -5.91 2.20 -10.67
CA GLU A 380 -6.01 2.10 -9.21
C GLU A 380 -5.92 0.64 -8.73
N LEU A 381 -5.22 0.40 -7.61
CA LEU A 381 -5.24 -0.87 -6.89
C LEU A 381 -6.37 -0.89 -5.85
N LEU A 382 -7.34 -1.77 -6.07
CA LEU A 382 -8.43 -2.08 -5.14
C LEU A 382 -8.11 -3.36 -4.37
N LYS A 383 -8.53 -3.44 -3.11
CA LYS A 383 -8.34 -4.57 -2.19
C LYS A 383 -9.66 -4.95 -1.51
N GLU A 384 -9.69 -6.09 -0.86
CA GLU A 384 -10.65 -6.32 0.23
C GLU A 384 -10.52 -5.22 1.31
N ASP A 385 -11.62 -4.94 1.99
CA ASP A 385 -11.87 -3.82 2.91
C ASP A 385 -11.87 -2.39 2.32
N ASP A 386 -11.62 -2.21 1.02
CA ASP A 386 -11.67 -0.89 0.37
C ASP A 386 -13.07 -0.34 0.19
N TYR A 387 -13.18 0.98 0.32
CA TYR A 387 -14.35 1.75 -0.10
C TYR A 387 -14.21 2.19 -1.56
N VAL A 388 -15.21 1.88 -2.39
CA VAL A 388 -15.29 2.22 -3.82
C VAL A 388 -16.57 2.99 -4.14
N ARG A 389 -16.52 3.73 -5.26
CA ARG A 389 -17.66 4.47 -5.82
C ARG A 389 -18.36 3.58 -6.85
N LEU A 390 -19.68 3.62 -6.90
CA LEU A 390 -20.45 2.91 -7.92
C LEU A 390 -20.74 3.79 -9.15
N VAL A 391 -20.90 3.16 -10.32
CA VAL A 391 -21.21 3.79 -11.62
C VAL A 391 -22.65 4.32 -11.64
N ARG A 392 -22.83 5.56 -12.09
CA ARG A 392 -24.15 6.16 -12.24
C ARG A 392 -24.94 5.54 -13.41
N PRO A 393 -26.19 5.08 -13.21
CA PRO A 393 -27.02 4.57 -14.30
C PRO A 393 -27.46 5.66 -15.29
N SER A 394 -27.44 6.94 -14.88
CA SER A 394 -27.61 8.09 -15.78
C SER A 394 -26.74 9.27 -15.33
N ARG A 395 -26.22 10.05 -16.30
CA ARG A 395 -25.48 11.29 -16.05
C ARG A 395 -26.38 12.40 -15.47
N GLU A 396 -27.67 12.34 -15.73
CA GLU A 396 -28.67 13.34 -15.32
C GLU A 396 -29.14 13.15 -13.87
N SER A 397 -28.85 12.01 -13.25
CA SER A 397 -29.18 11.82 -11.83
C SER A 397 -28.25 12.65 -10.94
N HIS A 398 -28.86 13.58 -10.20
CA HIS A 398 -28.23 14.31 -9.10
C HIS A 398 -28.06 13.45 -7.83
N GLU A 399 -28.57 12.22 -7.82
CA GLU A 399 -28.50 11.33 -6.67
C GLU A 399 -27.05 10.93 -6.37
N ARG A 400 -26.67 11.05 -5.09
CA ARG A 400 -25.37 10.58 -4.62
C ARG A 400 -25.45 9.08 -4.38
N LEU A 401 -24.99 8.30 -5.37
CA LEU A 401 -24.87 6.85 -5.21
C LEU A 401 -24.12 6.48 -3.93
N PRO A 402 -24.53 5.36 -3.28
CA PRO A 402 -23.85 4.85 -2.09
C PRO A 402 -22.38 4.52 -2.37
N ILE A 403 -21.61 4.51 -1.30
CA ILE A 403 -20.25 3.98 -1.27
C ILE A 403 -20.37 2.48 -0.96
N PHE A 404 -19.58 1.65 -1.64
CA PHE A 404 -19.53 0.21 -1.42
C PHE A 404 -18.20 -0.16 -0.77
N LYS A 405 -18.21 -0.85 0.36
CA LYS A 405 -17.03 -1.47 0.96
C LYS A 405 -16.91 -2.89 0.45
N ILE A 406 -15.77 -3.25 -0.14
CA ILE A 406 -15.49 -4.60 -0.65
C ILE A 406 -15.20 -5.53 0.55
N ASN A 407 -15.94 -6.63 0.66
CA ASN A 407 -15.62 -7.72 1.60
C ASN A 407 -14.90 -8.88 0.88
N THR A 408 -15.32 -9.22 -0.35
CA THR A 408 -14.67 -10.25 -1.17
C THR A 408 -14.58 -9.83 -2.64
N ILE A 409 -13.58 -10.33 -3.36
CA ILE A 409 -13.44 -10.20 -4.83
C ILE A 409 -13.29 -11.60 -5.42
N PHE A 410 -14.12 -11.97 -6.39
CA PHE A 410 -14.13 -13.31 -6.97
C PHE A 410 -14.47 -13.33 -8.47
N MET A 411 -14.06 -14.39 -9.16
CA MET A 411 -14.45 -14.66 -10.53
C MET A 411 -15.55 -15.73 -10.56
N ASN A 412 -16.74 -15.38 -11.03
CA ASN A 412 -17.88 -16.30 -11.05
C ASN A 412 -17.78 -17.32 -12.21
N SER A 413 -18.73 -18.24 -12.28
CA SER A 413 -18.79 -19.28 -13.32
C SER A 413 -19.02 -18.77 -14.76
N GLN A 414 -19.24 -17.47 -14.96
CA GLN A 414 -19.29 -16.80 -16.27
C GLN A 414 -17.97 -16.10 -16.63
N ASN A 415 -16.90 -16.34 -15.86
CA ASN A 415 -15.62 -15.64 -15.94
C ASN A 415 -15.71 -14.12 -15.76
N LYS A 416 -16.73 -13.65 -15.03
CA LYS A 416 -16.87 -12.23 -14.66
C LYS A 416 -16.35 -11.99 -13.25
N ILE A 417 -15.64 -10.88 -13.06
CA ILE A 417 -15.28 -10.41 -11.72
C ILE A 417 -16.51 -9.78 -11.06
N GLN A 418 -16.77 -10.21 -9.83
CA GLN A 418 -17.80 -9.68 -8.94
C GLN A 418 -17.19 -9.37 -7.58
N MET A 419 -17.85 -8.49 -6.82
CA MET A 419 -17.46 -8.14 -5.46
C MET A 419 -18.67 -8.29 -4.54
N SER A 420 -18.50 -8.93 -3.37
CA SER A 420 -19.49 -8.90 -2.30
C SER A 420 -19.10 -7.87 -1.24
N GLY A 421 -20.07 -7.26 -0.57
CA GLY A 421 -19.77 -6.24 0.44
C GLY A 421 -20.93 -5.39 0.93
N ASP A 422 -20.57 -4.26 1.54
CA ASP A 422 -21.46 -3.42 2.32
C ASP A 422 -21.70 -2.04 1.67
N MET A 423 -22.96 -1.62 1.60
CA MET A 423 -23.35 -0.29 1.11
C MET A 423 -23.49 0.73 2.24
N PHE A 424 -23.08 1.96 1.97
CA PHE A 424 -23.12 3.10 2.90
C PHE A 424 -23.62 4.37 2.16
N PRO A 425 -24.38 5.26 2.81
CA PRO A 425 -24.84 6.51 2.19
C PRO A 425 -23.67 7.49 1.97
N ARG A 426 -23.76 8.32 0.92
CA ARG A 426 -22.68 9.24 0.52
C ARG A 426 -22.90 10.67 1.03
N GLY A 427 -22.51 10.91 2.28
CA GLY A 427 -22.61 12.21 2.97
C GLY A 427 -24.02 12.48 3.51
N PRO A 428 -24.19 13.54 4.33
CA PRO A 428 -25.39 13.70 5.16
C PRO A 428 -26.65 13.86 4.33
N SER A 429 -27.69 13.10 4.70
CA SER A 429 -29.08 13.46 4.40
C SER A 429 -29.33 14.85 4.96
N LYS A 430 -30.02 15.71 4.20
CA LYS A 430 -30.34 17.09 4.62
C LYS A 430 -30.98 17.09 6.02
N GLY A 431 -30.26 17.53 7.05
CA GLY A 431 -30.77 17.62 8.42
C GLY A 431 -29.74 17.37 9.52
N ASP A 432 -28.81 16.42 9.32
CA ASP A 432 -27.74 16.13 10.28
C ASP A 432 -26.49 16.97 10.02
N GLY A 433 -25.82 17.39 11.10
CA GLY A 433 -24.58 18.16 11.06
C GLY A 433 -23.39 17.37 10.49
N ASP A 434 -22.22 18.02 10.36
CA ASP A 434 -21.04 17.59 9.58
C ASP A 434 -20.38 16.22 9.94
N SER A 435 -20.98 15.43 10.83
CA SER A 435 -20.50 14.08 11.16
C SER A 435 -20.82 13.08 10.03
N PHE A 436 -19.79 12.68 9.29
CA PHE A 436 -19.83 11.60 8.28
C PHE A 436 -20.00 10.21 8.91
N MET A 437 -21.15 9.94 9.54
CA MET A 437 -21.50 8.60 10.01
C MET A 437 -21.91 7.72 8.82
N LEU A 438 -20.99 6.89 8.33
CA LEU A 438 -21.29 5.84 7.34
C LEU A 438 -22.12 4.72 8.00
N LYS A 439 -23.44 4.93 8.09
CA LYS A 439 -24.37 3.90 8.54
C LYS A 439 -24.54 2.84 7.45
N LYS A 440 -24.25 1.57 7.76
CA LYS A 440 -24.47 0.43 6.85
C LYS A 440 -25.95 0.38 6.42
N LEU A 441 -26.19 0.32 5.11
CA LEU A 441 -27.52 0.27 4.49
C LEU A 441 -28.08 -1.15 4.40
N ASN A 442 -27.20 -2.15 4.42
CA ASN A 442 -27.58 -3.55 4.35
C ASN A 442 -28.41 -3.94 5.59
N LYS A 443 -29.30 -4.91 5.41
CA LYS A 443 -29.93 -5.61 6.54
C LYS A 443 -28.89 -6.40 7.32
N ASP A 444 -29.10 -6.57 8.63
CA ASP A 444 -28.26 -7.43 9.46
C ASP A 444 -28.12 -8.82 8.84
N LYS A 445 -26.88 -9.31 8.76
CA LYS A 445 -26.53 -10.56 8.08
C LYS A 445 -26.76 -10.55 6.57
N PHE A 446 -26.68 -9.41 5.88
CA PHE A 446 -26.69 -9.35 4.41
C PHE A 446 -25.59 -8.47 3.79
N GLU A 447 -25.13 -8.90 2.61
CA GLU A 447 -24.13 -8.31 1.71
C GLU A 447 -24.76 -8.11 0.32
N TYR A 448 -24.32 -7.06 -0.38
CA TYR A 448 -24.65 -6.82 -1.77
C TYR A 448 -23.57 -7.40 -2.67
N THR A 449 -23.96 -8.02 -3.80
CA THR A 449 -23.02 -8.39 -4.88
C THR A 449 -23.15 -7.41 -6.04
N VAL A 450 -22.02 -6.89 -6.53
CA VAL A 450 -21.93 -6.00 -7.69
C VAL A 450 -20.98 -6.58 -8.75
N ASP A 451 -21.27 -6.35 -10.03
CA ASP A 451 -20.37 -6.66 -11.15
C ASP A 451 -19.24 -5.62 -11.23
N LEU A 452 -18.06 -5.99 -11.75
CA LEU A 452 -16.93 -5.07 -11.93
C LEU A 452 -17.30 -3.81 -12.74
N SER A 453 -18.22 -3.94 -13.71
CA SER A 453 -18.74 -2.84 -14.52
C SER A 453 -19.58 -1.82 -13.74
N GLU A 454 -19.99 -2.13 -12.52
CA GLU A 454 -20.71 -1.22 -11.62
C GLU A 454 -19.75 -0.43 -10.72
N VAL A 455 -18.44 -0.71 -10.75
CA VAL A 455 -17.41 -0.06 -9.92
C VAL A 455 -16.71 1.05 -10.70
N SER A 456 -16.78 2.29 -10.19
CA SER A 456 -16.16 3.49 -10.81
C SER A 456 -14.71 3.75 -10.42
N GLY A 457 -14.14 2.96 -9.50
CA GLY A 457 -12.85 3.22 -8.84
C GLY A 457 -12.99 3.53 -7.35
N ARG A 458 -11.87 3.77 -6.69
CA ARG A 458 -11.76 4.02 -5.25
C ARG A 458 -12.59 5.24 -4.80
N PHE A 459 -13.04 5.19 -3.56
CA PHE A 459 -13.56 6.35 -2.84
C PHE A 459 -12.43 6.98 -2.03
N TYR A 460 -12.22 8.29 -2.21
CA TYR A 460 -11.30 9.08 -1.41
C TYR A 460 -12.10 10.15 -0.67
N GLN A 461 -11.98 10.17 0.65
CA GLN A 461 -12.54 11.21 1.52
C GLN A 461 -11.96 12.60 1.23
N LEU A 462 -10.69 12.69 0.82
CA LEU A 462 -10.07 13.95 0.38
C LEU A 462 -10.55 14.41 -1.02
N TYR A 463 -11.15 13.51 -1.81
CA TYR A 463 -11.61 13.80 -3.17
C TYR A 463 -13.07 13.31 -3.37
N THR A 464 -13.96 13.67 -2.44
CA THR A 464 -15.38 13.28 -2.48
C THR A 464 -16.14 13.77 -3.72
N SER A 465 -15.60 14.77 -4.44
CA SER A 465 -16.14 15.32 -5.68
C SER A 465 -15.96 14.41 -6.90
N ILE A 466 -15.09 13.38 -6.86
CA ILE A 466 -14.84 12.53 -8.02
C ILE A 466 -16.11 11.80 -8.46
N ASN A 467 -16.54 12.13 -9.68
CA ASN A 467 -17.69 11.59 -10.40
C ASN A 467 -17.28 10.77 -11.65
N GLN A 468 -16.01 10.81 -12.05
CA GLN A 468 -15.47 10.07 -13.19
C GLN A 468 -15.37 8.57 -12.90
N SER A 469 -15.34 7.77 -13.95
CA SER A 469 -15.25 6.30 -13.92
C SER A 469 -14.35 5.80 -15.04
N MET A 470 -13.59 4.74 -14.81
CA MET A 470 -12.88 4.00 -15.86
C MET A 470 -13.77 2.89 -16.40
N SER A 471 -13.69 2.60 -17.71
CA SER A 471 -14.51 1.55 -18.33
C SER A 471 -13.99 0.13 -18.08
N CYS A 472 -12.68 -0.03 -17.83
CA CYS A 472 -12.01 -1.24 -17.36
C CYS A 472 -12.57 -2.58 -17.92
N THR A 473 -12.68 -2.68 -19.26
CA THR A 473 -13.29 -3.84 -19.92
C THR A 473 -12.28 -4.93 -20.29
N ILE A 474 -10.97 -4.62 -20.32
CA ILE A 474 -9.95 -5.50 -20.90
C ILE A 474 -9.21 -6.30 -19.80
N PRO A 475 -9.41 -7.62 -19.67
CA PRO A 475 -8.61 -8.44 -18.76
C PRO A 475 -7.16 -8.53 -19.26
N VAL A 476 -6.19 -8.22 -18.40
CA VAL A 476 -4.77 -8.41 -18.69
C VAL A 476 -4.07 -9.11 -17.52
N SER A 477 -3.09 -9.97 -17.82
CA SER A 477 -2.25 -10.59 -16.80
C SER A 477 -1.34 -9.56 -16.12
N PHE A 478 -0.88 -9.84 -14.90
CA PHE A 478 0.06 -8.98 -14.20
C PHE A 478 1.35 -8.75 -15.00
N ALA A 479 1.89 -9.79 -15.64
CA ALA A 479 3.06 -9.67 -16.51
C ALA A 479 2.80 -8.73 -17.71
N ASN A 480 1.63 -8.82 -18.36
CA ASN A 480 1.29 -7.94 -19.48
C ASN A 480 1.11 -6.49 -19.00
N ARG A 481 0.41 -6.27 -17.88
CA ARG A 481 0.26 -4.94 -17.25
C ARG A 481 1.62 -4.31 -16.95
N MET A 482 2.53 -5.08 -16.34
CA MET A 482 3.90 -4.64 -16.06
C MET A 482 4.69 -4.40 -17.35
N SER A 483 4.43 -5.15 -18.44
CA SER A 483 5.04 -4.88 -19.75
C SER A 483 4.64 -3.51 -20.28
N ILE A 484 3.33 -3.20 -20.35
CA ILE A 484 2.80 -1.90 -20.79
C ILE A 484 3.44 -0.76 -19.97
N ILE A 485 3.53 -0.94 -18.65
CA ILE A 485 4.23 -0.02 -17.73
C ILE A 485 5.73 0.11 -18.05
N SER A 486 6.41 -0.98 -18.38
CA SER A 486 7.87 -1.04 -18.55
C SER A 486 8.39 -0.45 -19.88
N GLU A 487 7.53 -0.29 -20.89
CA GLU A 487 7.91 0.31 -22.17
C GLU A 487 8.41 1.75 -22.00
N THR A 488 7.90 2.45 -20.98
CA THR A 488 8.45 3.73 -20.47
C THR A 488 9.97 3.67 -20.27
N THR A 489 10.49 2.60 -19.69
CA THR A 489 11.92 2.50 -19.32
C THR A 489 12.78 2.29 -20.56
N LYS A 490 12.34 1.39 -21.46
CA LYS A 490 13.09 1.01 -22.67
C LYS A 490 13.25 2.17 -23.65
N LEU A 491 12.21 3.00 -23.82
CA LEU A 491 12.27 4.19 -24.68
C LEU A 491 13.26 5.23 -24.14
N ASN A 492 13.30 5.44 -22.82
CA ASN A 492 14.23 6.37 -22.18
C ASN A 492 15.70 5.92 -22.26
N GLU A 493 15.97 4.61 -22.18
CA GLU A 493 17.33 4.05 -22.33
C GLU A 493 17.85 4.19 -23.77
N ALA A 494 16.98 4.03 -24.78
CA ALA A 494 17.33 4.25 -26.18
C ALA A 494 17.74 5.72 -26.44
N ASP A 495 16.96 6.69 -25.97
CA ASP A 495 17.28 8.12 -26.10
C ASP A 495 18.59 8.48 -25.37
N ALA A 496 18.82 7.91 -24.18
CA ALA A 496 20.05 8.12 -23.42
C ALA A 496 21.31 7.52 -24.11
N SER A 497 21.15 6.41 -24.85
CA SER A 497 22.27 5.72 -25.52
C SER A 497 22.94 6.53 -26.64
N ASN A 498 22.25 7.55 -27.18
CA ASN A 498 22.81 8.49 -28.15
C ASN A 498 23.80 9.50 -27.55
N GLN A 499 23.89 9.60 -26.22
CA GLN A 499 25.02 10.28 -25.57
C GLN A 499 26.18 9.30 -25.41
N THR A 500 27.12 9.33 -26.36
CA THR A 500 28.34 8.50 -26.30
C THR A 500 29.02 8.62 -24.93
N PRO A 501 29.35 7.49 -24.26
CA PRO A 501 29.98 7.53 -22.95
C PRO A 501 31.38 8.12 -23.10
N ARG A 502 31.54 9.40 -22.72
CA ARG A 502 32.82 10.08 -22.61
C ARG A 502 33.67 9.34 -21.58
N LYS A 503 34.48 8.38 -22.04
CA LYS A 503 35.45 7.67 -21.21
C LYS A 503 36.34 8.69 -20.51
N GLN A 504 36.07 8.94 -19.22
CA GLN A 504 37.01 9.66 -18.36
C GLN A 504 38.23 8.75 -18.15
N MET A 505 39.20 8.87 -19.05
CA MET A 505 40.52 8.31 -18.81
C MET A 505 41.12 9.04 -17.61
N ALA A 506 41.32 8.31 -16.52
CA ALA A 506 42.07 8.82 -15.37
C ALA A 506 43.46 9.24 -15.86
N LYS A 507 43.73 10.56 -15.87
CA LYS A 507 45.07 11.08 -16.13
C LYS A 507 45.97 10.57 -15.00
N ARG A 508 46.94 9.71 -15.32
CA ARG A 508 48.01 9.31 -14.40
C ARG A 508 48.56 10.57 -13.71
N SER A 509 48.61 10.55 -12.39
CA SER A 509 49.36 11.52 -11.61
C SER A 509 50.82 11.51 -12.09
N LYS A 510 51.41 12.71 -12.25
CA LYS A 510 52.85 12.82 -12.48
C LYS A 510 53.59 12.26 -11.25
N PRO A 511 54.77 11.63 -11.40
CA PRO A 511 55.57 11.21 -10.27
C PRO A 511 55.91 12.39 -9.36
N LEU A 512 55.90 12.17 -8.05
CA LEU A 512 56.35 13.16 -7.07
C LEU A 512 57.84 13.46 -7.30
N PRO A 513 58.27 14.74 -7.20
CA PRO A 513 59.68 15.08 -7.24
C PRO A 513 60.41 14.54 -5.99
N PRO A 514 61.70 14.18 -6.10
CA PRO A 514 62.47 13.68 -4.95
C PRO A 514 62.70 14.78 -3.91
N LEU A 515 62.69 14.39 -2.63
CA LEU A 515 62.97 15.27 -1.49
C LEU A 515 64.42 15.79 -1.51
N PRO A 516 64.67 17.03 -1.04
CA PRO A 516 65.96 17.70 -1.22
C PRO A 516 67.02 17.21 -0.23
N SER A 517 68.21 16.88 -0.74
CA SER A 517 69.41 16.72 0.06
C SER A 517 70.16 18.05 0.19
N LYS A 518 70.48 18.45 1.43
CA LYS A 518 71.21 19.69 1.74
C LYS A 518 72.62 19.67 1.12
N LYS A 519 72.96 20.71 0.33
CA LYS A 519 74.28 21.36 0.39
C LYS A 519 74.13 22.88 0.26
N VAL A 520 75.15 23.58 0.73
CA VAL A 520 75.15 25.00 1.11
C VAL A 520 75.82 25.84 0.01
N LYS A 521 75.46 27.13 -0.07
CA LYS A 521 76.36 28.31 0.03
C LYS A 521 76.28 29.36 -1.11
N VAL A 522 76.22 30.63 -0.68
CA VAL A 522 76.67 31.90 -1.33
C VAL A 522 75.74 32.62 -2.35
N GLU A 523 75.34 33.86 -1.96
CA GLU A 523 75.04 35.11 -2.72
C GLU A 523 74.12 35.08 -3.99
N GLU A 524 73.46 36.16 -4.46
CA GLU A 524 73.54 37.61 -4.14
C GLU A 524 72.19 38.36 -4.37
N THR A 525 72.20 39.68 -4.18
CA THR A 525 71.09 40.67 -4.10
C THR A 525 70.24 40.99 -5.35
N SER A 526 68.94 41.33 -5.15
CA SER A 526 68.21 42.58 -5.61
C SER A 526 66.68 42.41 -5.48
N VAL A 527 65.92 43.22 -4.72
CA VAL A 527 65.29 44.54 -5.03
C VAL A 527 64.44 44.52 -6.32
N THR A 528 63.10 44.69 -6.29
CA THR A 528 62.30 45.95 -6.53
C THR A 528 60.79 45.55 -6.44
N THR A 529 59.90 45.97 -5.51
CA THR A 529 59.08 47.20 -5.32
C THR A 529 58.08 47.64 -6.41
N GLY A 530 56.84 48.01 -6.01
CA GLY A 530 55.77 48.66 -6.81
C GLY A 530 54.60 47.71 -7.17
N ASP A 531 53.33 47.81 -6.71
CA ASP A 531 52.38 48.90 -6.34
C ASP A 531 51.68 49.66 -7.49
N PHE A 532 50.45 50.14 -7.21
CA PHE A 532 49.55 51.03 -7.99
C PHE A 532 48.81 50.42 -9.21
N VAL A 533 47.54 50.78 -9.56
CA VAL A 533 46.41 51.40 -8.80
C VAL A 533 45.09 51.28 -9.61
N SER A 534 43.92 51.51 -8.99
CA SER A 534 42.62 51.76 -9.67
C SER A 534 42.23 53.24 -9.59
N PRO A 535 41.56 53.80 -10.62
CA PRO A 535 40.27 54.51 -10.37
C PRO A 535 39.27 54.39 -11.57
N GLN A 536 37.97 54.08 -11.42
CA GLN A 536 36.80 54.88 -10.95
C GLN A 536 35.86 55.39 -12.09
N ASN A 537 34.59 55.64 -11.72
CA ASN A 537 33.61 56.58 -12.33
C ASN A 537 32.93 56.15 -13.67
N ASN A 538 31.68 56.52 -14.03
CA ASN A 538 30.55 57.29 -13.41
C ASN A 538 29.25 56.99 -14.24
N ASP A 539 28.03 56.76 -13.70
CA ASP A 539 26.93 57.68 -13.30
C ASP A 539 25.67 57.68 -14.22
N SER A 540 24.51 57.98 -13.60
CA SER A 540 23.22 58.51 -14.15
C SER A 540 22.35 57.61 -15.08
N ALA A 541 21.01 57.42 -14.97
CA ALA A 541 19.84 58.01 -14.27
C ALA A 541 18.89 58.94 -15.09
N LYS A 542 17.59 58.55 -15.18
CA LYS A 542 16.30 59.27 -15.49
C LYS A 542 15.33 58.28 -16.22
N ALA A 543 14.04 58.05 -15.88
CA ALA A 543 12.86 58.92 -15.63
C ALA A 543 12.34 59.64 -16.92
N LEU A 544 11.05 59.75 -17.28
CA LEU A 544 9.73 59.31 -16.73
C LEU A 544 8.65 59.28 -17.87
N THR A 545 7.37 58.94 -17.55
CA THR A 545 6.17 58.77 -18.45
C THR A 545 5.43 60.12 -18.76
N PRO A 546 4.12 60.26 -19.17
CA PRO A 546 3.00 59.35 -19.61
C PRO A 546 2.11 59.88 -20.81
N ILE A 547 0.85 59.34 -20.97
CA ILE A 547 -0.44 59.89 -21.54
C ILE A 547 -1.17 58.84 -22.47
N ILE A 548 -2.29 58.16 -22.08
CA ILE A 548 -3.77 58.48 -22.18
C ILE A 548 -4.31 58.37 -23.65
N ASN A 549 -5.47 57.77 -24.05
CA ASN A 549 -6.90 57.63 -23.58
C ASN A 549 -7.51 56.24 -24.01
N VAL A 550 -8.48 55.56 -23.35
CA VAL A 550 -9.99 55.62 -23.31
C VAL A 550 -10.81 55.06 -24.51
N MET A 551 -11.69 54.07 -24.25
CA MET A 551 -13.15 54.07 -24.57
C MET A 551 -13.95 52.90 -23.94
N GLU A 552 -15.26 53.08 -23.74
CA GLU A 552 -16.23 52.20 -23.04
C GLU A 552 -17.29 51.56 -23.97
N ASN A 553 -17.99 50.52 -23.48
CA ASN A 553 -19.43 50.14 -23.66
C ASN A 553 -19.60 48.65 -23.26
N VAL A 554 -20.54 48.11 -22.45
CA VAL A 554 -21.93 48.42 -22.01
C VAL A 554 -23.04 47.70 -22.83
N SER A 555 -23.83 46.86 -22.15
CA SER A 555 -25.17 46.30 -22.49
C SER A 555 -25.25 45.25 -23.65
N GLN A 556 -26.24 44.34 -23.75
CA GLN A 556 -27.46 44.08 -22.95
C GLN A 556 -27.99 42.61 -23.11
N GLU A 557 -29.05 42.28 -22.36
CA GLU A 557 -29.79 40.99 -22.34
C GLU A 557 -30.69 40.75 -23.58
N THR A 558 -31.13 39.51 -23.82
CA THR A 558 -32.48 39.24 -24.36
C THR A 558 -32.98 37.82 -24.04
N GLU A 559 -34.24 37.69 -23.62
CA GLU A 559 -34.99 36.43 -23.47
C GLU A 559 -35.69 36.01 -24.79
N ILE A 560 -36.75 35.17 -24.68
CA ILE A 560 -37.63 34.56 -25.71
C ILE A 560 -37.08 33.21 -26.23
N GLY A 561 -37.84 32.10 -26.25
CA GLY A 561 -39.21 31.87 -25.78
C GLY A 561 -39.69 30.45 -26.17
N ASN A 562 -40.53 29.83 -25.34
CA ASN A 562 -41.10 28.49 -25.59
C ASN A 562 -42.26 28.55 -26.62
N PRO A 563 -42.53 27.47 -27.38
CA PRO A 563 -43.78 26.75 -27.10
C PRO A 563 -43.76 25.22 -27.32
N ASN A 564 -44.74 24.56 -26.69
CA ASN A 564 -45.38 23.26 -26.96
C ASN A 564 -45.02 22.55 -28.29
N GLY A 565 -44.89 21.23 -28.39
CA GLY A 565 -45.21 20.14 -27.46
C GLY A 565 -45.93 18.99 -28.20
N ASN A 566 -45.59 17.73 -27.92
CA ASN A 566 -46.42 16.54 -28.21
C ASN A 566 -45.78 15.28 -27.63
N GLY A 567 -46.58 14.38 -27.05
CA GLY A 567 -46.10 13.14 -26.44
C GLY A 567 -46.15 11.94 -27.39
N ILE A 568 -45.18 11.04 -27.26
CA ILE A 568 -45.33 9.63 -27.66
C ILE A 568 -44.82 8.76 -26.50
N SER A 569 -45.70 7.94 -25.96
CA SER A 569 -45.38 6.95 -24.93
C SER A 569 -44.72 5.72 -25.57
N THR A 570 -43.40 5.58 -25.45
CA THR A 570 -42.68 4.34 -25.76
C THR A 570 -42.19 3.67 -24.48
N SER A 571 -42.79 2.51 -24.18
CA SER A 571 -42.46 1.67 -23.01
C SER A 571 -41.13 0.92 -23.22
N ILE A 572 -40.02 1.60 -23.00
CA ILE A 572 -38.70 0.96 -22.97
C ILE A 572 -38.60 0.13 -21.69
N LYS A 573 -38.62 -1.20 -21.84
CA LYS A 573 -38.29 -2.14 -20.76
C LYS A 573 -36.84 -1.94 -20.35
N THR A 574 -36.59 -1.17 -19.30
CA THR A 574 -35.33 -1.24 -18.54
C THR A 574 -35.21 -2.62 -17.92
N THR A 575 -34.30 -3.44 -18.46
CA THR A 575 -33.78 -4.61 -17.75
C THR A 575 -32.97 -4.12 -16.56
N SER A 576 -33.61 -3.98 -15.42
CA SER A 576 -32.93 -3.83 -14.14
C SER A 576 -32.13 -5.10 -13.87
N ASN A 577 -30.79 -5.01 -13.96
CA ASN A 577 -29.94 -6.03 -13.39
C ASN A 577 -30.27 -6.10 -11.89
N SER A 578 -30.78 -7.25 -11.44
CA SER A 578 -31.23 -7.42 -10.07
C SER A 578 -30.01 -7.47 -9.15
N ILE A 579 -29.82 -6.42 -8.34
CA ILE A 579 -28.86 -6.42 -7.24
C ILE A 579 -29.15 -7.64 -6.36
N ILE A 580 -28.22 -8.60 -6.33
CA ILE A 580 -28.39 -9.83 -5.55
C ILE A 580 -27.94 -9.55 -4.12
N VAL A 581 -28.89 -9.69 -3.20
CA VAL A 581 -28.65 -9.66 -1.77
C VAL A 581 -28.31 -11.08 -1.32
N SER A 582 -27.11 -11.25 -0.78
CA SER A 582 -26.59 -12.49 -0.19
C SER A 582 -26.34 -12.28 1.31
N PRO A 583 -26.02 -13.28 2.15
CA PRO A 583 -25.97 -13.08 3.59
C PRO A 583 -24.54 -12.75 4.03
N SER A 584 -24.35 -11.77 4.93
CA SER A 584 -23.04 -11.31 5.40
C SER A 584 -22.39 -12.25 6.41
N LEU A 585 -21.14 -12.59 6.16
CA LEU A 585 -20.38 -13.53 6.98
C LEU A 585 -20.02 -12.92 8.34
N PRO A 586 -19.97 -13.71 9.43
CA PRO A 586 -19.38 -13.23 10.67
C PRO A 586 -17.90 -12.96 10.44
N PHE A 587 -17.44 -11.78 10.86
CA PHE A 587 -16.05 -11.33 10.75
C PHE A 587 -15.06 -12.42 11.16
N LEU A 588 -14.06 -12.65 10.31
CA LEU A 588 -12.77 -13.13 10.78
C LEU A 588 -12.07 -11.92 11.41
N ASN A 589 -11.51 -12.09 12.61
CA ASN A 589 -11.01 -10.97 13.42
C ASN A 589 -10.05 -10.04 12.66
N GLU A 590 -10.19 -8.75 12.94
CA GLU A 590 -9.29 -7.68 12.52
C GLU A 590 -7.89 -7.85 13.13
N ASN A 591 -7.01 -8.55 12.42
CA ASN A 591 -5.57 -8.37 12.57
C ASN A 591 -5.10 -7.50 11.39
N GLU A 592 -4.85 -6.20 11.62
CA GLU A 592 -4.11 -5.34 10.69
C GLU A 592 -2.63 -5.79 10.63
N GLU A 593 -2.35 -6.99 10.09
CA GLU A 593 -1.04 -7.26 9.50
C GLU A 593 -0.94 -6.41 8.22
N GLU A 594 -0.25 -5.25 8.33
CA GLU A 594 0.25 -4.49 7.18
C GLU A 594 1.22 -5.40 6.42
N MET A 595 0.69 -6.28 5.55
CA MET A 595 1.47 -7.17 4.68
C MET A 595 2.59 -6.34 4.06
N SER A 596 3.84 -6.77 4.26
CA SER A 596 4.96 -5.99 3.78
C SER A 596 4.81 -5.80 2.26
N GLU A 597 4.89 -4.55 1.78
CA GLU A 597 4.69 -4.24 0.35
C GLU A 597 5.75 -4.91 -0.57
N ALA A 598 6.71 -5.62 0.02
CA ALA A 598 7.71 -6.47 -0.61
C ALA A 598 7.26 -7.92 -0.86
N GLU A 599 6.25 -8.44 -0.16
CA GLU A 599 5.79 -9.84 -0.27
C GLU A 599 4.65 -10.05 -1.29
N CYS A 600 4.20 -8.99 -1.96
CA CYS A 600 3.11 -9.01 -2.95
C CYS A 600 3.59 -9.02 -4.43
N VAL A 601 4.89 -9.26 -4.70
CA VAL A 601 5.48 -9.30 -6.06
C VAL A 601 6.38 -10.52 -6.22
#